data_AF-A0AAU1HAU9-F1
#
_entry.id   AF-A0AAU1HAU9-F1
#
_cell.length_a   1.000
_cell.length_b   1.000
_cell.length_c   1.000
_cell.angle_alpha   90.00
_cell.angle_beta   90.00
_cell.angle_gamma   90.00
#
_symmetry.space_group_name_H-M   'P 1'
#
loop_
_entity.id
_entity.type
_entity.pdbx_description
1 polymer ?
#
loop_
_entity_poly.entity_id
_entity_poly.type
_entity_poly.pdbx_seq_one_letter_code
_entity_poly.pdbx_strand_id
1 'polypeptide(L)'
;MNTSSSRRTLESTQRKNPAMCQHQPPCPTADSNDREAARLMAHHPEQGWSLLCNGVLLFEDTGELLPDGQIIAPHRPLKSGQVMKAA
;
A
#
# COMPACT_ATOMS: atom_id res chain seq x y z
N MET A 1 10.94 -45.69 3.23
CA MET A 1 9.49 -45.40 3.12
C MET A 1 9.02 -44.92 4.50
N ASN A 2 8.68 -43.67 4.83
CA ASN A 2 8.26 -42.51 4.06
C ASN A 2 8.79 -41.21 4.70
N THR A 3 9.26 -40.31 3.86
CA THR A 3 9.73 -38.95 4.17
C THR A 3 8.53 -38.06 4.46
N SER A 4 8.42 -37.51 5.66
CA SER A 4 7.41 -36.49 5.97
C SER A 4 7.98 -35.11 5.68
N SER A 5 7.68 -34.59 4.49
CA SER A 5 7.98 -33.22 4.07
C SER A 5 7.04 -32.23 4.76
N SER A 6 7.53 -31.55 5.80
CA SER A 6 6.92 -30.31 6.29
C SER A 6 7.42 -29.14 5.45
N ARG A 7 6.58 -28.70 4.50
CA ARG A 7 6.80 -27.52 3.66
C ARG A 7 6.92 -26.27 4.54
N ARG A 8 8.12 -25.68 4.58
CA ARG A 8 8.35 -24.31 5.09
C ARG A 8 7.73 -23.32 4.11
N THR A 9 6.73 -22.56 4.56
CA THR A 9 6.21 -21.40 3.84
C THR A 9 7.07 -20.18 4.12
N LEU A 10 7.87 -19.85 3.09
CA LEU A 10 8.27 -18.52 2.62
C LEU A 10 8.97 -17.60 3.63
N GLU A 11 10.30 -17.68 3.63
CA GLU A 11 11.15 -16.51 3.79
C GLU A 11 10.59 -15.39 2.91
N SER A 12 10.00 -14.38 3.54
CA SER A 12 9.92 -13.06 2.93
C SER A 12 11.35 -12.66 2.67
N THR A 13 11.81 -12.87 1.43
CA THR A 13 13.03 -12.25 0.95
C THR A 13 12.86 -10.79 1.24
N GLN A 14 13.53 -10.32 2.29
CA GLN A 14 13.71 -8.92 2.59
C GLN A 14 14.29 -8.30 1.32
N ARG A 15 13.42 -7.87 0.40
CA ARG A 15 13.78 -7.01 -0.71
C ARG A 15 14.29 -5.79 0.00
N LYS A 16 15.61 -5.72 0.11
CA LYS A 16 16.37 -4.60 0.64
C LYS A 16 15.69 -3.37 0.05
N ASN A 17 14.94 -2.65 0.90
CA ASN A 17 14.15 -1.52 0.46
C ASN A 17 15.13 -0.62 -0.32
N PRO A 18 14.93 -0.40 -1.64
CA PRO A 18 15.94 0.29 -2.41
C PRO A 18 16.20 1.64 -1.74
N ALA A 19 17.47 2.04 -1.75
CA ALA A 19 17.91 3.29 -1.15
C ALA A 19 16.91 4.40 -1.49
N MET A 20 16.41 5.03 -0.43
CA MET A 20 15.36 6.04 -0.50
C MET A 20 15.68 7.03 -1.64
N CYS A 21 14.65 7.37 -2.42
CA CYS A 21 14.76 8.32 -3.54
C CYS A 21 15.63 9.54 -3.20
N GLN A 22 16.42 10.03 -4.16
CA GLN A 22 17.38 11.14 -3.95
C GLN A 22 16.71 12.53 -3.94
N HIS A 23 15.46 12.63 -3.49
CA HIS A 23 14.73 13.88 -3.48
C HIS A 23 15.20 14.80 -2.34
N GLN A 24 15.22 16.11 -2.61
CA GLN A 24 15.42 17.14 -1.60
C GLN A 24 14.16 18.04 -1.56
N PRO A 25 13.51 18.23 -0.40
CA PRO A 25 13.72 17.48 0.85
C PRO A 25 13.48 15.97 0.69
N PRO A 26 14.02 15.14 1.60
CA PRO A 26 13.79 13.70 1.58
C PRO A 26 12.31 13.38 1.63
N CYS A 27 11.88 12.38 0.88
CA CYS A 27 10.50 11.92 0.96
C CYS A 27 10.25 11.12 2.25
N PRO A 28 9.02 11.17 2.79
CA PRO A 28 8.63 10.35 3.93
C PRO A 28 8.75 8.86 3.59
N THR A 29 9.01 8.05 4.62
CA THR A 29 8.96 6.59 4.51
C THR A 29 7.53 6.11 4.24
N ALA A 30 7.38 4.91 3.68
CA ALA A 30 6.06 4.30 3.50
C ALA A 30 5.33 4.06 4.83
N ASP A 31 6.05 3.88 5.94
CA ASP A 31 5.46 3.65 7.26
C ASP A 31 5.00 4.95 7.95
N SER A 32 5.40 6.12 7.44
CA SER A 32 5.06 7.40 8.04
C SER A 32 3.60 7.77 7.83
N ASN A 33 3.01 8.56 8.73
CA ASN A 33 1.63 9.02 8.60
C ASN A 33 1.41 9.95 7.40
N ASP A 34 2.47 10.62 6.94
CA ASP A 34 2.48 11.52 5.78
C ASP A 34 3.04 10.83 4.52
N ARG A 35 3.00 9.49 4.44
CA ARG A 35 3.57 8.71 3.31
C ARG A 35 3.09 9.16 1.92
N GLU A 36 1.87 9.68 1.82
CA GLU A 36 1.28 10.21 0.58
C GLU A 36 1.97 11.49 0.06
N ALA A 37 2.76 12.17 0.90
CA ALA A 37 3.54 13.35 0.50
C ALA A 37 4.83 13.00 -0.27
N ALA A 38 5.13 11.70 -0.46
CA ALA A 38 6.21 11.27 -1.34
C ALA A 38 5.93 11.65 -2.80
N ARG A 39 6.99 11.80 -3.59
CA ARG A 39 6.85 12.24 -4.98
C ARG A 39 6.29 11.11 -5.85
N LEU A 40 5.42 11.49 -6.77
CA LEU A 40 4.85 10.58 -7.76
C LEU A 40 5.94 10.10 -8.74
N MET A 41 6.00 8.79 -8.97
CA MET A 41 6.86 8.14 -9.97
C MET A 41 6.09 7.67 -11.20
N ALA A 42 4.85 7.20 -11.01
CA ALA A 42 3.96 6.82 -12.10
C ALA A 42 2.53 7.23 -11.76
N HIS A 43 1.80 7.71 -12.76
CA HIS A 43 0.42 8.13 -12.63
C HIS A 43 -0.39 7.43 -13.71
N HIS A 44 -1.34 6.57 -13.28
CA HIS A 44 -2.18 5.76 -14.15
C HIS A 44 -3.65 5.97 -13.79
N PRO A 45 -4.21 7.16 -14.09
CA PRO A 45 -5.61 7.46 -13.81
C PRO A 45 -6.56 6.51 -14.54
N GLU A 46 -6.19 6.01 -15.72
CA GLU A 46 -6.97 5.02 -16.47
C GLU A 46 -7.09 3.66 -15.75
N GLN A 47 -6.23 3.40 -14.76
CA GLN A 47 -6.24 2.20 -13.92
C GLN A 47 -6.59 2.51 -12.45
N GLY A 48 -6.79 3.79 -12.12
CA GLY A 48 -7.17 4.24 -10.79
C GLY A 48 -6.06 4.24 -9.74
N TRP A 49 -4.78 4.33 -10.13
CA TRP A 49 -3.66 4.32 -9.18
C TRP A 49 -2.48 5.22 -9.56
N SER A 50 -1.68 5.55 -8.55
CA SER A 50 -0.39 6.25 -8.67
C SER A 50 0.66 5.55 -7.83
N LEU A 51 1.87 5.40 -8.35
CA LEU A 51 3.02 4.88 -7.61
C LEU A 51 3.87 6.04 -7.11
N LEU A 52 4.15 6.05 -5.82
CA LEU A 52 5.03 7.00 -5.16
C LEU A 52 6.45 6.47 -5.04
N CYS A 53 7.43 7.36 -4.91
CA CYS A 53 8.85 7.01 -4.86
C CYS A 53 9.30 6.28 -3.59
N ASN A 54 8.47 6.27 -2.55
CA ASN A 54 8.65 5.45 -1.36
C ASN A 54 8.03 4.04 -1.52
N GLY A 55 7.51 3.71 -2.70
CA GLY A 55 6.92 2.41 -3.05
C GLY A 55 5.45 2.27 -2.67
N VAL A 56 4.80 3.33 -2.17
CA VAL A 56 3.36 3.32 -1.88
C VAL A 56 2.57 3.41 -3.18
N LEU A 57 1.58 2.52 -3.33
CA LEU A 57 0.55 2.59 -4.35
C LEU A 57 -0.67 3.31 -3.78
N LEU A 58 -0.92 4.52 -4.27
CA LEU A 58 -2.09 5.33 -3.91
C LEU A 58 -3.21 5.08 -4.92
N PHE A 59 -4.38 4.69 -4.42
CA PHE A 59 -5.59 4.50 -5.23
C PHE A 59 -6.43 5.78 -5.24
N GLU A 60 -7.22 5.96 -6.31
CA GLU A 60 -8.10 7.14 -6.45
C GLU A 60 -9.14 7.29 -5.33
N ASP A 61 -9.50 6.19 -4.66
CA ASP A 61 -10.43 6.21 -3.53
C ASP A 61 -9.76 6.56 -2.19
N THR A 62 -8.50 7.01 -2.19
CA THR A 62 -7.62 7.25 -1.02
C THR A 62 -7.11 6.00 -0.31
N GLY A 63 -7.40 4.81 -0.85
CA GLY A 63 -6.77 3.58 -0.36
C GLY A 63 -5.27 3.58 -0.67
N GLU A 64 -4.50 2.83 0.13
CA GLU A 64 -3.06 2.67 -0.10
C GLU A 64 -2.64 1.21 -0.02
N LEU A 65 -1.67 0.82 -0.84
CA LEU A 65 -0.94 -0.44 -0.70
C LEU A 65 0.53 -0.13 -0.42
N LEU A 66 0.99 -0.53 0.76
CA LEU A 66 2.36 -0.33 1.20
C LEU A 66 3.34 -1.31 0.50
N PRO A 67 4.65 -1.01 0.47
CA PRO A 67 5.65 -1.87 -0.17
C PRO A 67 5.74 -3.29 0.39
N ASP A 68 5.32 -3.49 1.64
CA ASP A 68 5.29 -4.79 2.32
C ASP A 68 3.99 -5.56 2.09
N GLY A 69 3.05 -4.98 1.34
CA GLY A 69 1.75 -5.56 1.02
C GLY A 69 0.64 -5.25 2.02
N GLN A 70 0.89 -4.43 3.05
CA GLN A 70 -0.17 -3.95 3.93
C GLN A 70 -1.15 -3.04 3.18
N ILE A 71 -2.45 -3.23 3.43
CA ILE A 71 -3.53 -2.45 2.83
C ILE A 71 -4.00 -1.41 3.85
N ILE A 72 -4.01 -0.14 3.44
CA ILE A 72 -4.64 0.94 4.19
C ILE A 72 -5.97 1.23 3.52
N ALA A 73 -7.04 1.12 4.32
CA ALA A 73 -8.38 1.32 3.82
C ALA A 73 -8.60 2.78 3.42
N PRO A 74 -9.36 3.02 2.34
CA PRO A 74 -9.73 4.36 1.90
C PRO A 74 -10.48 5.14 2.98
N HIS A 75 -10.24 6.44 3.06
CA HIS A 75 -10.94 7.38 3.93
C HIS A 75 -12.35 7.69 3.39
N ARG A 76 -13.24 6.70 3.44
CA ARG A 76 -14.66 6.91 3.11
C ARG A 76 -15.37 7.45 4.35
N PRO A 77 -16.08 8.59 4.28
CA PRO A 77 -16.99 8.94 5.36
C PRO A 77 -18.00 7.81 5.51
N LEU A 78 -18.01 7.18 6.69
CA LEU A 78 -19.02 6.19 7.03
C LEU A 78 -20.37 6.89 6.94
N LYS A 79 -21.21 6.52 5.97
CA LYS A 79 -22.62 6.92 6.01
C LYS A 79 -23.20 6.32 7.28
N SER A 80 -23.41 7.15 8.31
CA SER A 80 -24.14 6.74 9.51
C SER A 80 -25.48 6.15 9.10
N GLY A 81 -25.59 4.83 9.26
CA GLY A 81 -26.75 3.96 9.07
C GLY A 81 -28.06 4.55 8.54
N GLN A 82 -28.25 4.55 7.22
CA GLN A 82 -29.58 4.29 6.65
C GLN A 82 -29.64 2.86 6.14
N VAL A 83 -29.80 1.92 7.07
CA VAL A 83 -30.46 0.65 6.77
C VAL A 83 -31.95 0.96 6.64
N MET A 84 -32.42 1.14 5.42
CA MET A 84 -33.85 1.08 5.12
C MET A 84 -34.32 -0.34 5.43
N LYS A 85 -35.14 -0.50 6.48
CA LYS A 85 -35.94 -1.71 6.62
C LYS A 85 -37.03 -1.68 5.54
N ALA A 86 -37.04 -2.70 4.68
CA ALA A 86 -38.18 -2.96 3.81
C ALA A 86 -39.38 -3.39 4.68
N ALA A 87 -40.56 -2.85 4.38
CA ALA A 87 -41.84 -3.20 4.98
C ALA A 87 -42.55 -4.27 4.13
#